data_AF-A0A8S1HQQ2-F1
#
_entry.id   AF-A0A8S1HQQ2-F1
#
_cell.length_a   1.000
_cell.length_b   1.000
_cell.length_c   1.000
_cell.angle_alpha   90.00
_cell.angle_beta   90.00
_cell.angle_gamma   90.00
#
_symmetry.space_group_name_H-M   'P 1'
#
loop_
_entity.id
_entity.type
_entity.pdbx_description
1 polymer ?
#
loop_
_entity_poly.entity_id
_entity_poly.type
_entity_poly.pdbx_seq_one_letter_code
_entity_poly.pdbx_strand_id
1 'polypeptide(L)'
;MAKKYEMSQGSMRTIVKDKLKMIPYRMQKGAFLNQKNKTLRMEKARKLLAGTKDGSHLTTLFTDEKIFTVEPNKNGQNHRIIATDYQRCCPEPILTTETDHGPSSKTAPPLIVPK
;
A
#
# COMPACT_ATOMS: atom_id res chain seq x y z
N MET A 1 -0.44 -6.26 -25.13
CA MET A 1 -1.67 -6.98 -25.54
C MET A 1 -1.90 -6.89 -27.04
N ALA A 2 -2.03 -5.70 -27.63
CA ALA A 2 -2.35 -5.55 -29.06
C ALA A 2 -1.38 -6.29 -30.02
N LYS A 3 -0.07 -6.21 -29.80
CA LYS A 3 0.95 -6.95 -30.57
C LYS A 3 0.77 -8.48 -30.55
N LYS A 4 0.27 -9.03 -29.44
CA LYS A 4 0.01 -10.49 -29.30
C LYS A 4 -1.13 -10.97 -30.20
N TYR A 5 -2.07 -10.07 -30.52
CA TYR A 5 -3.24 -10.36 -31.34
C TYR A 5 -3.16 -9.66 -32.71
N GLU A 6 -1.96 -9.24 -33.13
CA GLU A 6 -1.70 -8.64 -34.44
C GLU A 6 -2.67 -7.50 -34.82
N MET A 7 -3.07 -6.69 -33.85
CA MET A 7 -4.03 -5.61 -34.06
C MET A 7 -3.51 -4.25 -33.62
N SER A 8 -4.15 -3.19 -34.12
CA SER A 8 -3.85 -1.82 -33.70
C SER A 8 -4.20 -1.61 -32.22
N GLN A 9 -3.44 -0.76 -31.54
CA GLN A 9 -3.71 -0.39 -30.14
C GLN A 9 -5.09 0.27 -29.99
N GLY A 10 -5.51 1.06 -30.99
CA GLY A 10 -6.83 1.71 -31.01
C GLY A 10 -7.95 0.68 -31.05
N SER A 11 -7.88 -0.28 -31.98
CA SER A 11 -8.87 -1.36 -32.12
C SER A 11 -8.95 -2.19 -30.85
N MET A 12 -7.80 -2.58 -30.27
CA MET A 12 -7.75 -3.31 -29.00
C MET A 12 -8.43 -2.51 -27.87
N ARG A 13 -8.16 -1.20 -27.77
CA ARG A 13 -8.77 -0.34 -26.75
C ARG A 13 -10.30 -0.26 -26.90
N THR A 14 -10.80 -0.07 -28.12
CA THR A 14 -12.24 -0.06 -28.42
C THR A 14 -12.89 -1.40 -28.07
N ILE A 15 -12.25 -2.53 -28.40
CA ILE A 15 -12.76 -3.85 -28.05
C ILE A 15 -12.84 -4.01 -26.53
N VAL A 16 -11.76 -3.73 -25.80
CA VAL A 16 -11.69 -3.87 -24.34
C VAL A 16 -12.72 -2.98 -23.63
N LYS A 17 -12.77 -1.69 -24.00
CA LYS A 17 -13.61 -0.71 -23.30
C LYS A 17 -15.08 -0.78 -23.75
N ASP A 18 -15.32 -0.84 -25.05
CA ASP A 18 -16.66 -0.59 -25.60
C ASP A 18 -17.42 -1.89 -25.87
N LYS A 19 -16.73 -2.97 -26.28
CA LYS A 19 -17.35 -4.28 -26.55
C LYS A 19 -17.36 -5.18 -25.31
N LEU A 20 -16.21 -5.33 -24.64
CA LEU A 20 -16.04 -6.20 -23.48
C LEU A 20 -16.38 -5.51 -22.15
N LYS A 21 -16.57 -4.19 -22.16
CA LYS A 21 -16.89 -3.37 -20.97
C LYS A 21 -15.91 -3.58 -19.81
N MET A 22 -14.63 -3.80 -20.12
CA MET A 22 -13.59 -4.01 -19.12
C MET A 22 -12.87 -2.70 -18.78
N ILE A 23 -12.44 -2.59 -17.52
CA ILE A 23 -11.78 -1.42 -16.97
C ILE A 23 -10.34 -1.80 -16.57
N PRO A 24 -9.35 -0.93 -16.86
CA PRO A 24 -8.00 -1.11 -16.38
C PRO A 24 -7.88 -0.66 -14.92
N TYR A 25 -7.74 -1.61 -14.00
CA TYR A 25 -7.50 -1.37 -12.59
C TYR A 25 -6.01 -1.27 -12.29
N ARG A 26 -5.63 -0.26 -11.50
CA ARG A 26 -4.25 -0.12 -11.01
C ARG A 26 -4.03 -1.05 -9.83
N MET A 27 -2.98 -1.85 -9.89
CA MET A 27 -2.59 -2.67 -8.75
C MET A 27 -1.92 -1.80 -7.69
N GLN A 28 -2.46 -1.84 -6.47
CA GLN A 28 -1.90 -1.19 -5.30
C GLN A 28 -1.50 -2.26 -4.30
N LYS A 29 -0.24 -2.23 -3.86
CA LYS A 29 0.22 -3.02 -2.72
C LYS A 29 -0.09 -2.24 -1.44
N GLY A 30 -0.51 -2.93 -0.39
CA GLY A 30 -0.80 -2.35 0.91
C GLY A 30 -0.79 -3.42 2.00
N ALA A 31 -0.85 -3.01 3.26
CA ALA A 31 -1.01 -3.94 4.38
C ALA A 31 -2.50 -4.21 4.61
N PHE A 32 -2.86 -5.47 4.87
CA PHE A 32 -4.19 -5.79 5.35
C PHE A 32 -4.38 -5.25 6.77
N LEU A 33 -5.41 -4.44 6.98
CA LEU A 33 -5.75 -3.93 8.30
C LEU A 33 -6.85 -4.79 8.90
N ASN A 34 -6.52 -5.52 9.96
CA ASN A 34 -7.53 -6.13 10.80
C ASN A 34 -8.39 -5.05 11.50
N GLN A 35 -9.55 -5.42 12.04
CA GLN A 35 -10.47 -4.45 12.63
C GLN A 35 -9.84 -3.67 13.80
N LYS A 36 -9.01 -4.34 14.61
CA LYS A 36 -8.28 -3.71 15.73
C LYS A 36 -7.27 -2.65 15.24
N ASN A 37 -6.58 -2.90 14.15
CA ASN A 37 -5.62 -1.99 13.53
C ASN A 37 -6.35 -0.79 12.94
N LYS A 38 -7.54 -1.00 12.36
CA LYS A 38 -8.38 0.10 11.85
C LYS A 38 -8.81 1.04 12.97
N THR A 39 -9.31 0.51 14.09
CA THR A 39 -9.74 1.33 15.23
C THR A 39 -8.57 2.10 15.83
N LEU A 40 -7.45 1.42 16.09
CA LEU A 40 -6.25 2.05 16.65
C LEU A 40 -5.69 3.16 15.74
N ARG A 41 -5.63 2.91 14.42
CA ARG A 41 -5.20 3.93 13.45
C ARG A 41 -6.13 5.14 13.43
N MET A 42 -7.44 4.90 13.49
CA MET A 42 -8.44 5.96 13.49
C MET A 42 -8.34 6.84 14.75
N GLU A 43 -8.16 6.24 15.93
CA GLU A 43 -7.94 6.98 17.17
C GLU A 43 -6.65 7.82 17.13
N LYS A 44 -5.53 7.22 16.70
CA LYS A 44 -4.25 7.94 16.54
C LYS A 44 -4.37 9.10 15.56
N ALA A 45 -5.04 8.90 14.42
CA ALA A 45 -5.25 9.95 13.43
C ALA A 45 -6.08 11.11 13.98
N ARG A 46 -7.14 10.84 14.74
CA ARG A 46 -7.95 11.88 15.40
C ARG A 46 -7.11 12.70 16.39
N LYS A 47 -6.31 12.03 17.23
CA LYS A 47 -5.42 12.71 18.20
C LYS A 47 -4.37 13.57 17.49
N LEU A 48 -3.74 13.04 16.44
CA LEU A 48 -2.74 13.78 15.66
C LEU A 48 -3.35 15.00 14.97
N LEU A 49 -4.55 14.85 14.41
CA LEU A 49 -5.27 15.96 13.79
C LEU A 49 -5.63 17.06 14.81
N ALA A 50 -6.07 16.68 16.01
CA ALA A 50 -6.34 17.64 17.08
C ALA A 50 -5.07 18.41 17.48
N GLY A 51 -3.98 17.71 17.79
CA GLY A 51 -2.70 18.37 18.14
C GLY A 51 -2.15 19.25 17.00
N THR A 52 -2.39 18.88 15.74
CA THR A 52 -2.00 19.72 14.59
C THR A 52 -2.73 21.06 14.61
N LYS A 53 -4.03 21.09 14.95
CA LYS A 53 -4.80 22.35 15.09
C LYS A 53 -4.24 23.22 16.21
N ASP A 54 -3.73 22.60 17.27
CA ASP A 54 -3.14 23.27 18.43
C ASP A 54 -1.66 23.66 18.20
N GLY A 55 -1.12 23.43 17.00
CA GLY A 55 0.25 23.81 16.63
C GLY A 55 1.33 22.82 17.06
N SER A 56 0.99 21.63 17.58
CA SER A 56 1.97 20.65 18.06
C SER A 56 2.92 20.16 16.98
N HIS A 57 2.50 20.22 15.72
CA HIS A 57 3.31 19.85 14.56
C HIS A 57 4.54 20.76 14.38
N LEU A 58 4.53 21.99 14.91
CA LEU A 58 5.64 22.93 14.82
C LEU A 58 6.81 22.56 15.75
N THR A 59 6.54 21.81 16.81
CA THR A 59 7.55 21.39 17.81
C THR A 59 7.84 19.89 17.76
N THR A 60 7.12 19.14 16.92
CA THR A 60 7.30 17.69 16.78
C THR A 60 8.34 17.37 15.70
N LEU A 61 9.44 16.73 16.08
CA LEU A 61 10.39 16.15 15.14
C LEU A 61 9.97 14.73 14.76
N PHE A 62 9.70 14.51 13.47
CA PHE A 62 9.44 13.17 12.93
C PHE A 62 10.73 12.57 12.38
N THR A 63 11.13 11.41 12.90
CA THR A 63 12.29 10.64 12.45
C THR A 63 11.86 9.26 11.98
N ASP A 64 12.48 8.75 10.93
CA ASP A 64 12.25 7.39 10.43
C ASP A 64 13.52 6.85 9.78
N GLU A 65 13.68 5.53 9.81
CA GLU A 65 14.76 4.86 9.11
C GLU A 65 14.28 4.45 7.71
N LYS A 66 15.11 4.68 6.70
CA LYS A 66 14.79 4.31 5.32
C LYS A 66 15.93 3.53 4.69
N ILE A 67 15.60 2.36 4.16
CA ILE A 67 16.52 1.54 3.37
C ILE A 67 16.58 2.12 1.95
N PHE A 68 17.79 2.40 1.47
CA PHE A 68 18.04 2.80 0.09
C PHE A 68 18.70 1.64 -0.65
N THR A 69 18.11 1.18 -1.75
CA THR A 69 18.69 0.14 -2.60
C THR A 69 19.56 0.76 -3.70
N VAL A 70 20.67 0.10 -4.04
CA VAL A 70 21.60 0.56 -5.09
C VAL A 70 21.00 0.39 -6.49
N GLU A 71 20.15 -0.62 -6.69
CA GLU A 71 19.50 -0.85 -7.96
C GLU A 71 18.28 0.07 -8.18
N PRO A 72 18.08 0.58 -9.41
CA PRO A 72 16.93 1.41 -9.73
C PRO A 72 15.64 0.59 -9.67
N ASN A 73 14.65 1.12 -8.96
CA ASN A 73 13.33 0.51 -8.88
C ASN A 73 12.68 0.50 -10.28
N LYS A 74 12.41 -0.70 -10.81
CA LYS A 74 11.64 -0.85 -12.05
C LYS A 74 10.27 -0.23 -11.84
N ASN A 75 9.90 0.77 -12.65
CA ASN A 75 8.67 1.55 -12.47
C ASN A 75 7.41 0.66 -12.56
N GLY A 76 6.98 0.10 -11.42
CA GLY A 76 5.79 -0.72 -11.30
C GLY A 76 4.48 0.06 -11.46
N GLN A 77 4.53 1.39 -11.63
CA GLN A 77 3.34 2.23 -11.78
C GLN A 77 2.49 1.89 -13.01
N ASN A 78 3.08 1.22 -14.00
CA ASN A 78 2.39 0.81 -15.23
C ASN A 78 1.74 -0.57 -15.16
N HIS A 79 1.76 -1.24 -14.00
CA HIS A 79 1.12 -2.54 -13.85
C HIS A 79 -0.40 -2.38 -13.61
N ARG A 80 -1.21 -2.72 -14.62
CA ARG A 80 -2.68 -2.66 -14.57
C ARG A 80 -3.28 -3.99 -15.00
N ILE A 81 -4.37 -4.38 -14.33
CA ILE A 81 -5.18 -5.55 -14.69
C ILE A 81 -6.44 -5.06 -15.41
N ILE A 82 -6.78 -5.71 -16.52
CA ILE A 82 -8.01 -5.41 -17.27
C ILE A 82 -9.06 -6.42 -16.80
N ALA A 83 -10.14 -5.94 -16.19
CA ALA A 83 -11.20 -6.77 -15.62
C ALA A 83 -12.58 -6.11 -15.79
N THR A 84 -13.64 -6.92 -15.79
CA THR A 84 -15.02 -6.40 -15.67
C THR A 84 -15.37 -6.04 -14.23
N ASP A 85 -14.86 -6.84 -13.28
CA ASP A 85 -14.99 -6.64 -11.85
C ASP A 85 -13.64 -6.90 -11.18
N TYR A 86 -13.19 -5.92 -10.39
CA TYR A 86 -11.92 -6.02 -9.67
C TYR A 86 -11.95 -7.11 -8.59
N GLN A 87 -13.11 -7.35 -7.95
CA GLN A 87 -13.24 -8.33 -6.86
C GLN A 87 -13.06 -9.76 -7.37
N ARG A 88 -13.54 -10.06 -8.58
CA ARG A 88 -13.42 -11.40 -9.18
C ARG A 88 -12.04 -11.69 -9.73
N CYS A 89 -11.33 -10.67 -10.23
CA CYS A 89 -9.99 -10.84 -10.81
C CYS A 89 -8.87 -10.70 -9.78
N CYS A 90 -9.18 -10.20 -8.59
CA CYS A 90 -8.29 -10.10 -7.44
C CYS A 90 -9.05 -10.57 -6.18
N PRO A 91 -9.39 -11.87 -6.08
CA PRO A 91 -10.11 -12.42 -4.92
C PRO A 91 -9.29 -12.26 -3.63
N GLU A 92 -7.98 -12.28 -3.78
CA GLU A 92 -7.00 -11.74 -2.83
C GLU A 92 -6.49 -10.42 -3.46
N PRO A 93 -6.61 -9.26 -2.81
CA PRO A 93 -5.83 -8.11 -3.25
C PRO A 93 -4.36 -8.55 -3.21
N ILE A 94 -3.58 -8.25 -4.27
CA ILE A 94 -2.12 -8.51 -4.29
C ILE A 94 -1.48 -7.65 -3.20
N LEU A 95 -1.57 -8.12 -1.96
CA LEU A 95 -0.94 -7.64 -0.76
C LEU A 95 0.08 -8.73 -0.43
N THR A 96 1.22 -8.71 -1.11
CA THR A 96 2.37 -9.45 -0.61
C THR A 96 2.63 -8.93 0.79
N THR A 97 2.37 -9.76 1.80
CA THR A 97 2.98 -9.63 3.11
C THR A 97 4.48 -9.69 2.88
N GLU A 98 5.11 -8.54 2.69
CA GLU A 98 6.53 -8.42 2.98
C GLU A 98 6.61 -8.42 4.51
N THR A 99 6.50 -9.62 5.06
CA THR A 99 6.93 -9.93 6.40
C THR A 99 8.44 -10.04 6.30
N ASP A 100 9.14 -8.96 6.66
CA ASP A 100 10.56 -9.03 7.05
C ASP A 100 10.82 -8.18 8.31
N HIS A 101 9.79 -7.97 9.11
CA HIS A 101 9.93 -7.56 10.49
C HIS A 101 9.25 -8.63 11.35
N GLY A 102 10.05 -9.57 11.85
CA GLY A 102 9.61 -10.52 12.87
C GLY A 102 9.05 -9.77 14.09
N PRO A 103 8.15 -10.39 14.88
CA PRO A 103 7.66 -9.78 16.09
C PRO A 103 8.85 -9.61 17.04
N SER A 104 9.28 -8.37 17.29
CA SER A 104 10.22 -8.09 18.38
C SER A 104 9.49 -8.31 19.72
N SER A 105 9.37 -9.56 20.13
CA SER A 105 9.22 -9.93 21.53
C SER A 105 10.54 -9.63 22.23
N LYS A 106 10.64 -8.48 22.88
CA LYS A 106 11.60 -8.27 23.96
C LYS A 106 10.89 -7.52 25.09
N THR A 107 10.40 -8.31 26.05
CA THR A 107 10.21 -7.89 27.44
C THR A 107 11.49 -7.18 27.89
N ALA A 108 11.39 -5.91 28.27
CA ALA A 108 12.50 -5.19 28.90
C ALA A 108 12.69 -5.73 30.33
N PRO A 109 13.89 -6.20 30.72
CA PRO A 109 14.15 -6.55 32.12
C PRO A 109 14.23 -5.28 32.99
N PRO A 110 13.87 -5.36 34.28
CA PRO A 110 13.85 -4.20 35.16
C PRO A 110 15.27 -3.69 35.42
N LEU A 111 15.45 -2.37 35.33
CA LEU A 111 16.70 -1.68 35.64
C LEU A 111 17.00 -1.81 37.14
N ILE A 112 18.05 -2.55 37.49
CA ILE A 112 18.68 -2.49 38.81
C ILE A 112 19.53 -1.22 38.85
N VAL A 113 19.18 -0.30 39.75
CA VAL A 113 19.96 0.90 40.05
C VAL A 113 20.98 0.55 41.14
N PRO A 114 22.30 0.78 40.97
CA PRO A 114 23.23 0.63 42.07
C PRO A 114 23.12 1.83 43.03
N LYS A 115 23.30 1.55 44.32
CA LYS A 115 23.44 2.51 45.43
C LYS A 115 24.77 3.24 45.37
#